data_AF-A0A327NUT6-F1
#
_entry.id   AF-A0A327NUT6-F1
#
_cell.length_a   1.000
_cell.length_b   1.000
_cell.length_c   1.000
_cell.angle_alpha   90.00
_cell.angle_beta   90.00
_cell.angle_gamma   90.00
#
_symmetry.space_group_name_H-M   'P 1'
#
loop_
_entity.id
_entity.type
_entity.pdbx_description
1 polymer ?
#
loop_
_entity_poly.entity_id
_entity_poly.type
_entity_poly.pdbx_seq_one_letter_code
_entity_poly.pdbx_strand_id
1 'polypeptide(L)'
;MENPARPNLFSYATSELSQDAFICWLAAWANPKFQAIDPELYQTAREFIASLIHKHQPSYDVAMIRTVDVERQVEKLDILIKINADAPDKLAILIEDKTHTDHHSGQLGRYYENTRKNYTADQIIPIYFKTGYQSKFDVGEYKTYLREEFLKLLKKGSEKLNDYGLEVHRLRSE
;
A
#
# COMPACT_ATOMS: atom_id res chain seq x y z
N MET A 1 -4.45 -30.35 24.46
CA MET A 1 -5.02 -29.05 24.85
C MET A 1 -4.95 -28.15 23.62
N GLU A 2 -6.09 -27.78 23.05
CA GLU A 2 -6.12 -26.81 21.94
C GLU A 2 -5.61 -25.46 22.46
N ASN A 3 -4.60 -24.92 21.80
CA ASN A 3 -4.11 -23.58 22.10
C ASN A 3 -5.21 -22.58 21.69
N PRO A 4 -5.73 -21.72 22.58
CA PRO A 4 -6.77 -20.77 22.21
C PRO A 4 -6.28 -19.94 21.01
N ALA A 5 -7.11 -19.86 19.96
CA ALA A 5 -6.78 -19.12 18.77
C ALA A 5 -6.40 -17.69 19.16
N ARG A 6 -5.20 -17.26 18.74
CA ARG A 6 -4.73 -15.89 19.03
C ARG A 6 -5.76 -14.90 18.51
N PRO A 7 -6.23 -13.95 19.33
CA PRO A 7 -7.15 -12.92 18.86
C PRO A 7 -6.54 -12.21 17.66
N ASN A 8 -7.26 -12.23 16.53
CA ASN A 8 -6.82 -11.60 15.31
C ASN A 8 -7.42 -10.20 15.25
N LEU A 9 -6.58 -9.17 15.09
CA LEU A 9 -7.03 -7.78 14.97
C LEU A 9 -8.10 -7.62 13.88
N PHE A 10 -7.96 -8.32 12.75
CA PHE A 10 -8.90 -8.33 11.62
C PHE A 10 -10.21 -9.05 11.92
N SER A 11 -10.32 -9.82 13.01
CA SER A 11 -11.61 -10.33 13.49
C SER A 11 -12.48 -9.22 14.10
N TYR A 12 -11.88 -8.09 14.47
CA TYR A 12 -12.56 -6.91 15.02
C TYR A 12 -12.51 -5.71 14.07
N ALA A 13 -11.52 -5.68 13.17
CA ALA A 13 -11.26 -4.68 12.15
C ALA A 13 -11.74 -5.15 10.76
N THR A 14 -13.01 -5.55 10.65
CA THR A 14 -13.60 -6.12 9.42
C THR A 14 -14.11 -5.06 8.43
N SER A 15 -13.95 -3.78 8.75
CA SER A 15 -14.43 -2.67 7.91
C SER A 15 -13.38 -2.22 6.90
N GLU A 16 -13.83 -1.68 5.76
CA GLU A 16 -12.99 -0.95 4.80
C GLU A 16 -12.17 0.13 5.52
N LEU A 17 -12.79 0.88 6.44
CA LEU A 17 -12.11 1.93 7.21
C LEU A 17 -10.90 1.46 8.01
N SER A 18 -10.92 0.24 8.54
CA SER A 18 -9.78 -0.32 9.26
C SER A 18 -8.69 -0.83 8.33
N GLN A 19 -9.07 -1.29 7.13
CA GLN A 19 -8.13 -1.63 6.09
C GLN A 19 -7.45 -0.38 5.53
N ASP A 20 -8.20 0.69 5.26
CA ASP A 20 -7.66 1.99 4.85
C ASP A 20 -6.62 2.51 5.84
N ALA A 21 -6.97 2.48 7.13
CA ALA A 21 -6.08 2.94 8.19
C ALA A 21 -4.77 2.12 8.22
N PHE A 22 -4.85 0.81 8.02
CA PHE A 22 -3.68 -0.06 7.96
C PHE A 22 -2.81 0.23 6.73
N ILE A 23 -3.42 0.39 5.55
CA ILE A 23 -2.70 0.74 4.32
C ILE A 23 -2.03 2.11 4.47
N CYS A 24 -2.74 3.11 5.01
CA CYS A 24 -2.16 4.42 5.27
C CYS A 24 -0.97 4.36 6.23
N TRP A 25 -1.12 3.63 7.33
CA TRP A 25 -0.06 3.42 8.32
C TRP A 25 1.17 2.77 7.68
N LEU A 26 0.98 1.66 6.93
CA LEU A 26 2.08 0.97 6.26
C LEU A 26 2.75 1.88 5.22
N ALA A 27 1.97 2.58 4.39
CA ALA A 27 2.52 3.50 3.38
C ALA A 27 3.35 4.63 4.00
N ALA A 28 2.92 5.18 5.14
CA ALA A 28 3.64 6.26 5.83
C ALA A 28 5.06 5.84 6.25
N TRP A 29 5.26 4.57 6.61
CA TRP A 29 6.57 4.01 6.95
C TRP A 29 7.56 4.00 5.78
N ALA A 30 7.11 4.14 4.52
CA ALA A 30 8.00 4.21 3.36
C ALA A 30 8.75 5.54 3.23
N ASN A 31 8.44 6.54 4.07
CA ASN A 31 9.16 7.81 4.07
C ASN A 31 10.58 7.63 4.65
N PRO A 32 11.66 8.05 3.95
CA PRO A 32 13.05 7.86 4.40
C PRO A 32 13.36 8.32 5.82
N LYS A 33 12.61 9.29 6.37
CA LYS A 33 12.78 9.75 7.76
C LYS A 33 12.56 8.63 8.80
N PHE A 34 11.85 7.55 8.44
CA PHE A 34 11.60 6.42 9.33
C PHE A 34 12.61 5.27 9.17
N GLN A 35 13.51 5.33 8.18
CA GLN A 35 14.50 4.28 7.93
C GLN A 35 15.37 3.97 9.14
N ALA A 36 15.78 4.98 9.91
CA ALA A 36 16.60 4.79 11.11
C ALA A 36 15.81 4.33 12.34
N ILE A 37 14.47 4.44 12.32
CA ILE A 37 13.60 4.08 13.45
C ILE A 37 13.23 2.59 13.38
N ASP A 38 12.78 2.13 12.21
CA ASP A 38 12.49 0.73 11.96
C ASP A 38 12.88 0.40 10.51
N PRO A 39 14.13 -0.01 10.26
CA PRO A 39 14.64 -0.29 8.91
C PRO A 39 13.83 -1.37 8.18
N GLU A 40 13.27 -2.33 8.91
CA GLU A 40 12.59 -3.49 8.35
C GLU A 40 11.15 -3.17 7.97
N LEU A 41 10.44 -2.45 8.83
CA LEU A 41 9.12 -1.92 8.51
C LEU A 41 9.21 -0.87 7.40
N TYR A 42 10.23 -0.01 7.44
CA TYR A 42 10.56 0.90 6.33
C TYR A 42 10.75 0.13 5.01
N GLN A 43 11.59 -0.90 5.01
CA GLN A 43 11.86 -1.70 3.82
C GLN A 43 10.58 -2.41 3.31
N THR A 44 9.77 -2.96 4.22
CA THR A 44 8.49 -3.60 3.88
C THR A 44 7.51 -2.59 3.27
N ALA A 45 7.44 -1.38 3.83
CA ALA A 45 6.63 -0.29 3.29
C ALA A 45 7.13 0.18 1.91
N ARG A 46 8.45 0.25 1.69
CA ARG A 46 9.04 0.57 0.38
C ARG A 46 8.70 -0.48 -0.67
N GLU A 47 8.80 -1.76 -0.31
CA GLU A 47 8.39 -2.88 -1.18
C GLU A 47 6.88 -2.81 -1.49
N PHE A 48 6.05 -2.40 -0.50
CA PHE A 48 4.62 -2.18 -0.72
C PHE A 48 4.37 -1.09 -1.76
N ILE A 49 4.92 0.12 -1.58
CA ILE A 49 4.78 1.21 -2.54
C ILE A 49 5.29 0.83 -3.94
N ALA A 50 6.43 0.16 -4.00
CA ALA A 50 7.00 -0.34 -5.25
C ALA A 50 6.02 -1.27 -5.98
N SER A 51 5.43 -2.22 -5.26
CA SER A 51 4.49 -3.19 -5.84
C SER A 51 3.23 -2.53 -6.42
N LEU A 52 2.79 -1.38 -5.87
CA LEU A 52 1.70 -0.59 -6.42
C LEU A 52 2.13 0.11 -7.71
N ILE A 53 3.28 0.79 -7.70
CA ILE A 53 3.83 1.50 -8.87
C ILE A 53 4.07 0.53 -10.02
N HIS A 54 4.63 -0.64 -9.74
CA HIS A 54 4.95 -1.67 -10.74
C HIS A 54 3.74 -2.23 -11.46
N LYS A 55 2.50 -2.06 -10.96
CA LYS A 55 1.29 -2.36 -11.73
C LYS A 55 1.25 -1.54 -13.03
N HIS A 56 1.75 -0.31 -12.99
CA HIS A 56 1.73 0.63 -14.13
C HIS A 56 3.11 0.86 -14.74
N GLN A 57 4.17 0.81 -13.94
CA GLN A 57 5.53 1.07 -14.35
C GLN A 57 6.47 -0.05 -13.87
N PRO A 58 6.52 -1.22 -14.53
CA PRO A 58 7.29 -2.37 -14.06
C PRO A 58 8.80 -2.13 -13.87
N SER A 59 9.35 -1.11 -14.54
CA SER A 59 10.77 -0.74 -14.48
C SER A 59 11.08 0.40 -13.50
N TYR A 60 10.10 0.85 -12.70
CA TYR A 60 10.31 1.95 -11.77
C TYR A 60 11.34 1.58 -10.69
N ASP A 61 12.37 2.42 -10.54
CA ASP A 61 13.39 2.23 -9.52
C ASP A 61 12.92 2.78 -8.17
N VAL A 62 12.78 1.87 -7.21
CA VAL A 62 12.35 2.19 -5.85
C VAL A 62 13.29 3.18 -5.17
N ALA A 63 14.58 3.23 -5.54
CA ALA A 63 15.52 4.20 -5.00
C ALA A 63 15.13 5.66 -5.29
N MET A 64 14.29 5.90 -6.32
CA MET A 64 13.81 7.24 -6.67
C MET A 64 12.82 7.85 -5.65
N ILE A 65 12.25 7.05 -4.73
CA ILE A 65 11.33 7.54 -3.70
C ILE A 65 12.13 8.30 -2.63
N ARG A 66 11.92 9.60 -2.53
CA ARG A 66 12.59 10.51 -1.57
C ARG A 66 11.63 11.06 -0.52
N THR A 67 10.37 11.26 -0.87
CA THR A 67 9.31 11.59 0.10
C THR A 67 8.07 10.74 -0.14
N VAL A 68 7.35 10.49 0.94
CA VAL A 68 6.05 9.80 0.93
C VAL A 68 5.12 10.54 1.88
N ASP A 69 4.02 11.05 1.35
CA ASP A 69 2.93 11.67 2.10
C ASP A 69 1.64 10.90 1.85
N VAL A 70 0.89 10.63 2.91
CA VAL A 70 -0.31 9.80 2.86
C VAL A 70 -1.49 10.59 3.36
N GLU A 71 -2.54 10.64 2.55
CA GLU A 71 -3.81 11.28 2.87
C GLU A 71 -4.92 10.23 2.78
N ARG A 72 -5.83 10.26 3.76
CA ARG A 72 -6.95 9.33 3.86
C ARG A 72 -8.25 10.10 3.61
N GLN A 73 -9.21 9.47 2.92
CA GLN A 73 -10.53 10.03 2.63
C GLN A 73 -10.45 11.40 1.94
N VAL A 74 -9.63 11.47 0.88
CA VAL A 74 -9.52 12.70 0.06
C VAL A 74 -10.72 12.77 -0.87
N GLU A 75 -11.66 13.65 -0.54
CA GLU A 75 -12.98 13.76 -1.19
C GLU A 75 -13.80 12.45 -1.09
N LYS A 76 -13.69 11.60 -2.11
CA LYS A 76 -14.41 10.34 -2.28
C LYS A 76 -13.47 9.17 -2.61
N LEU A 77 -12.17 9.40 -2.62
CA LEU A 77 -11.13 8.38 -2.75
C LEU A 77 -10.73 7.91 -1.35
N ASP A 78 -10.57 6.59 -1.17
CA ASP A 78 -10.24 6.01 0.12
C ASP A 78 -8.84 6.43 0.60
N ILE A 79 -7.81 6.36 -0.26
CA ILE A 79 -6.42 6.73 0.08
C ILE A 79 -5.69 7.37 -1.09
N LEU A 80 -4.98 8.48 -0.82
CA LEU A 80 -4.02 9.10 -1.74
C LEU A 80 -2.61 9.01 -1.15
N ILE A 81 -1.66 8.48 -1.92
CA ILE A 81 -0.23 8.49 -1.56
C ILE A 81 0.51 9.37 -2.57
N LYS A 82 1.20 10.40 -2.08
CA LYS A 82 2.03 11.30 -2.89
C LYS A 82 3.48 10.93 -2.72
N ILE A 83 4.16 10.66 -3.83
CA ILE A 83 5.59 10.41 -3.90
C ILE A 83 6.25 11.65 -4.48
N ASN A 84 7.31 12.14 -3.82
CA ASN A 84 8.11 13.26 -4.30
C ASN A 84 7.26 14.49 -4.68
N ALA A 85 6.23 14.84 -3.89
CA ALA A 85 5.14 15.75 -4.28
C ALA A 85 5.58 17.09 -4.90
N ASP A 86 6.71 17.64 -4.45
CA ASP A 86 7.27 18.91 -4.91
C ASP A 86 8.31 18.79 -6.04
N ALA A 87 8.46 17.61 -6.65
CA ALA A 87 9.45 17.33 -7.68
C ALA A 87 8.82 16.99 -9.06
N PRO A 88 9.55 17.15 -10.18
CA PRO A 88 9.05 16.82 -11.51
C PRO A 88 8.73 15.33 -11.72
N ASP A 89 9.39 14.43 -10.97
CA ASP A 89 9.17 12.99 -10.97
C ASP A 89 8.13 12.55 -9.91
N LYS A 90 7.26 13.48 -9.48
CA LYS A 90 6.19 13.18 -8.52
C LYS A 90 5.23 12.11 -9.05
N LEU A 91 4.75 11.25 -8.15
CA LEU A 91 3.67 10.31 -8.45
C LEU A 91 2.50 10.54 -7.49
N ALA A 92 1.29 10.32 -7.98
CA ALA A 92 0.07 10.22 -7.19
C ALA A 92 -0.49 8.79 -7.30
N ILE A 93 -0.41 8.02 -6.22
CA ILE A 93 -1.01 6.69 -6.14
C ILE A 93 -2.41 6.84 -5.57
N LEU A 94 -3.41 6.49 -6.37
CA LEU A 94 -4.82 6.63 -6.02
C LEU A 94 -5.33 5.25 -5.65
N ILE A 95 -5.76 5.03 -4.41
CA ILE A 95 -6.23 3.72 -3.97
C ILE A 95 -7.71 3.83 -3.61
N GLU A 96 -8.52 3.03 -4.31
CA GLU A 96 -9.88 2.73 -3.92
C GLU A 96 -9.90 1.34 -3.29
N ASP A 97 -10.36 1.23 -2.05
CA ASP A 97 -10.53 -0.04 -1.35
C ASP A 97 -11.98 -0.50 -1.42
N LYS A 98 -12.20 -1.78 -1.73
CA LYS A 98 -13.53 -2.39 -1.70
C LYS A 98 -13.47 -3.83 -1.20
N THR A 99 -14.32 -4.11 -0.22
CA THR A 99 -14.49 -5.44 0.39
C THR A 99 -15.60 -6.25 -0.27
N HIS A 100 -16.73 -5.62 -0.67
CA HIS A 100 -17.94 -6.38 -1.02
C HIS A 100 -18.85 -5.86 -2.16
N THR A 101 -18.87 -4.57 -2.52
CA THR A 101 -19.88 -4.05 -3.49
C THR A 101 -19.28 -3.57 -4.80
N ASP A 102 -19.99 -3.85 -5.90
CA ASP A 102 -19.65 -3.37 -7.24
C ASP A 102 -19.83 -1.87 -7.40
N HIS A 103 -19.05 -1.34 -8.33
CA HIS A 103 -18.71 0.06 -8.41
C HIS A 103 -19.70 0.91 -9.22
N HIS A 104 -19.88 2.18 -8.81
CA HIS A 104 -20.38 3.24 -9.71
C HIS A 104 -19.17 3.88 -10.43
N SER A 105 -18.77 3.28 -11.55
CA SER A 105 -17.61 3.64 -12.40
C SER A 105 -17.41 5.14 -12.69
N GLY A 106 -18.48 5.94 -12.64
CA GLY A 106 -18.39 7.39 -12.79
C GLY A 106 -17.61 8.11 -11.70
N GLN A 107 -17.46 7.53 -10.50
CA GLN A 107 -16.73 8.18 -9.39
C GLN A 107 -15.21 8.13 -9.58
N LEU A 108 -14.65 6.95 -9.88
CA LEU A 108 -13.21 6.79 -10.05
C LEU A 108 -12.67 7.56 -11.26
N GLY A 109 -13.44 7.59 -12.36
CA GLY A 109 -13.10 8.39 -13.53
C GLY A 109 -12.99 9.88 -13.19
N ARG A 110 -13.95 10.43 -12.42
CA ARG A 110 -13.91 11.85 -12.01
C ARG A 110 -12.68 12.19 -11.17
N TYR A 111 -12.29 11.30 -10.26
CA TYR A 111 -11.13 11.55 -9.42
C TYR A 111 -9.82 11.46 -10.21
N TYR A 112 -9.72 10.50 -11.13
CA TYR A 112 -8.59 10.42 -12.08
C TYR A 112 -8.47 11.71 -12.90
N GLU A 113 -9.56 12.17 -13.51
CA GLU A 113 -9.58 13.42 -14.28
C GLU A 113 -9.29 14.67 -13.44
N ASN A 114 -9.73 14.71 -12.19
CA ASN A 114 -9.36 15.79 -11.27
C ASN A 114 -7.86 15.78 -10.97
N THR A 115 -7.27 14.60 -10.76
CA THR A 115 -5.82 14.44 -10.52
C THR A 115 -5.00 14.87 -11.74
N ARG A 116 -5.50 14.60 -12.95
CA ARG A 116 -4.89 15.01 -14.23
C ARG A 116 -4.69 16.51 -14.40
N LYS A 117 -5.36 17.35 -13.60
CA LYS A 117 -5.13 18.81 -13.57
C LYS A 117 -3.74 19.19 -13.05
N ASN A 118 -3.15 18.34 -12.20
CA ASN A 118 -1.88 18.61 -11.53
C ASN A 118 -0.80 17.55 -11.83
N TYR A 119 -1.15 16.45 -12.49
CA TYR A 119 -0.28 15.30 -12.78
C TYR A 119 -0.46 14.85 -14.24
N THR A 120 0.63 14.40 -14.88
CA THR A 120 0.57 13.71 -16.17
C THR A 120 0.09 12.26 -15.98
N ALA A 121 -0.15 11.52 -17.06
CA ALA A 121 -0.87 10.23 -16.99
C ALA A 121 0.05 9.16 -16.42
N ASP A 122 1.32 9.22 -16.82
CA ASP A 122 2.43 8.46 -16.28
C ASP A 122 2.68 8.78 -14.80
N GLN A 123 2.35 9.99 -14.32
CA GLN A 123 2.49 10.34 -12.91
C GLN A 123 1.34 9.84 -12.01
N ILE A 124 0.30 9.24 -12.57
CA ILE A 124 -0.86 8.77 -11.81
C ILE A 124 -0.86 7.24 -11.80
N ILE A 125 -0.91 6.66 -10.60
CA ILE A 125 -0.91 5.22 -10.36
C ILE A 125 -2.26 4.84 -9.71
N PRO A 126 -3.32 4.65 -10.51
CA PRO A 126 -4.63 4.29 -10.00
C PRO A 126 -4.70 2.78 -9.69
N ILE A 127 -5.08 2.45 -8.45
CA ILE A 127 -5.12 1.10 -7.90
C ILE A 127 -6.50 0.80 -7.33
N TYR A 128 -7.08 -0.31 -7.80
CA TYR A 128 -8.29 -0.87 -7.21
C TYR A 128 -7.88 -1.99 -6.25
N PHE A 129 -7.94 -1.72 -4.95
CA PHE A 129 -7.49 -2.63 -3.91
C PHE A 129 -8.64 -3.56 -3.51
N LYS A 130 -8.48 -4.86 -3.75
CA LYS A 130 -9.56 -5.84 -3.53
C LYS A 130 -9.13 -6.90 -2.54
N THR A 131 -9.77 -6.91 -1.38
CA THR A 131 -9.55 -7.93 -0.34
C THR A 131 -10.59 -9.06 -0.31
N GLY A 132 -11.65 -8.96 -1.13
CA GLY A 132 -12.72 -9.95 -1.23
C GLY A 132 -12.53 -11.06 -2.28
N TYR A 133 -13.44 -12.03 -2.27
CA TYR A 133 -13.39 -13.27 -3.06
C TYR A 133 -14.13 -13.16 -4.40
N GLN A 134 -13.82 -12.19 -5.27
CA GLN A 134 -14.37 -12.17 -6.64
C GLN A 134 -13.38 -11.59 -7.65
N SER A 135 -13.15 -12.36 -8.72
CA SER A 135 -12.57 -12.07 -10.05
C SER A 135 -11.73 -10.80 -10.28
N LYS A 136 -10.65 -10.98 -11.05
CA LYS A 136 -9.77 -9.93 -11.59
C LYS A 136 -10.53 -9.12 -12.65
N PHE A 137 -10.84 -7.86 -12.37
CA PHE A 137 -11.27 -6.91 -13.39
C PHE A 137 -10.67 -5.55 -13.08
N ASP A 138 -9.81 -5.06 -13.97
CA ASP A 138 -9.38 -3.67 -13.94
C ASP A 138 -10.59 -2.76 -14.24
N VAL A 139 -10.64 -1.59 -13.62
CA VAL A 139 -11.78 -0.68 -13.68
C VAL A 139 -11.33 0.66 -14.26
N GLY A 140 -11.58 0.83 -15.57
CA GLY A 140 -11.02 1.98 -16.30
C GLY A 140 -9.50 1.97 -16.24
N GLU A 141 -8.91 3.07 -15.78
CA GLU A 141 -7.45 3.17 -15.59
C GLU A 141 -6.95 2.40 -14.35
N TYR A 142 -7.82 2.04 -13.41
CA TYR A 142 -7.43 1.44 -12.13
C TYR A 142 -7.03 -0.02 -12.32
N LYS A 143 -5.79 -0.35 -11.94
CA LYS A 143 -5.30 -1.74 -11.94
C LYS A 143 -5.59 -2.43 -10.63
N THR A 144 -6.01 -3.69 -10.73
CA THR A 144 -6.37 -4.50 -9.56
C THR A 144 -5.13 -4.87 -8.74
N TYR A 145 -5.19 -4.65 -7.43
CA TYR A 145 -4.24 -5.16 -6.44
C TYR A 145 -4.95 -6.11 -5.48
N LEU A 146 -4.56 -7.39 -5.50
CA LEU A 146 -5.30 -8.45 -4.82
C LEU A 146 -4.84 -8.67 -3.38
N ARG A 147 -5.78 -9.14 -2.53
CA ARG A 147 -5.48 -9.62 -1.17
C ARG A 147 -4.26 -10.55 -1.11
N GLU A 148 -4.22 -11.51 -2.03
CA GLU A 148 -3.18 -12.53 -2.03
C GLU A 148 -1.80 -11.91 -2.28
N GLU A 149 -1.72 -10.93 -3.19
CA GLU A 149 -0.48 -10.17 -3.46
C GLU A 149 -0.06 -9.40 -2.20
N PHE A 150 -1.01 -8.73 -1.55
CA PHE A 150 -0.76 -7.99 -0.31
C PHE A 150 -0.29 -8.91 0.84
N LEU A 151 -0.98 -10.03 1.06
CA LEU A 151 -0.64 -10.98 2.12
C LEU A 151 0.72 -11.64 1.88
N LYS A 152 1.07 -11.97 0.63
CA LYS A 152 2.41 -12.46 0.28
C LYS A 152 3.49 -11.43 0.63
N LEU A 153 3.23 -10.15 0.35
CA LEU A 153 4.15 -9.07 0.70
C LEU A 153 4.33 -8.95 2.22
N LEU A 154 3.24 -8.92 2.98
CA LEU A 154 3.28 -8.84 4.44
C LEU A 154 3.98 -10.05 5.07
N LYS A 155 3.72 -11.26 4.54
CA LYS A 155 4.37 -12.49 5.01
C LYS A 155 5.89 -12.42 4.80
N LYS A 156 6.33 -12.01 3.61
CA LYS A 156 7.76 -11.80 3.31
C LYS A 156 8.41 -10.79 4.26
N GLY A 157 7.73 -9.70 4.58
CA GLY A 157 8.19 -8.74 5.58
C GLY A 157 8.31 -9.36 6.98
N SER A 158 7.32 -10.15 7.40
CA SER A 158 7.33 -10.82 8.72
C SER A 158 8.40 -11.91 8.86
N GLU A 159 8.72 -12.62 7.77
CA GLU A 159 9.79 -13.64 7.77
C GLU A 159 11.16 -12.99 7.95
N LYS A 160 11.41 -11.85 7.28
CA LYS A 160 12.62 -11.05 7.50
C LYS A 160 12.76 -10.62 8.96
N LEU A 161 11.67 -10.12 9.57
CA LEU A 161 11.63 -9.74 10.99
C LEU A 161 11.99 -10.89 11.95
N ASN A 162 11.55 -12.11 11.64
CA ASN A 162 11.86 -13.27 12.47
C ASN A 162 13.32 -13.73 12.32
N ASP A 163 13.86 -13.70 11.09
CA ASP A 163 15.24 -14.11 10.83
C ASP A 163 16.25 -13.15 11.49
N TYR A 164 16.02 -11.83 11.42
CA TYR A 164 16.86 -10.84 12.11
C TYR A 164 16.70 -10.89 13.63
N GLY A 165 15.50 -11.18 14.15
CA GLY A 165 15.30 -11.41 15.57
C GLY A 165 16.16 -12.58 16.10
N LEU A 166 16.28 -13.65 15.32
CA LEU A 166 17.16 -14.78 15.63
C LEU A 166 18.65 -14.42 15.50
N GLU A 167 19.03 -13.60 14.51
CA GLU A 167 20.41 -13.17 14.29
C GLU A 167 20.90 -12.19 15.37
N VAL A 168 20.07 -11.23 15.81
CA VAL A 168 20.37 -10.32 16.93
C VAL A 168 20.48 -11.08 18.26
N HIS A 169 19.68 -12.14 18.46
CA HIS A 169 19.84 -13.02 19.63
C HIS A 169 21.16 -13.81 19.57
N ARG A 170 21.60 -14.24 18.38
CA ARG A 170 22.86 -14.96 18.18
C ARG A 170 24.10 -14.07 18.40
N LEU A 171 24.06 -12.82 17.92
CA LEU A 171 25.14 -11.83 18.12
C LEU A 171 25.27 -11.30 19.56
N ARG A 172 24.26 -11.52 20.41
CA ARG A 172 24.28 -11.14 21.84
C ARG A 172 24.63 -12.31 22.78
N SER A 173 24.85 -13.50 22.23
CA SER A 173 25.19 -14.71 22.98
C SER A 173 26.60 -15.24 22.71
N GLU A 174 27.43 -14.45 22.02
CA GLU A 174 28.89 -14.60 21.87
C GLU A 174 29.61 -13.45 22.60
#